data_AF-A0A6H2FRD7-F1
#
_entry.id   AF-A0A6H2FRD7-F1
#
_cell.length_a   1.000
_cell.length_b   1.000
_cell.length_c   1.000
_cell.angle_alpha   90.00
_cell.angle_beta   90.00
_cell.angle_gamma   90.00
#
_symmetry.space_group_name_H-M   'P 1'
#
loop_
_entity.id
_entity.type
_entity.pdbx_description
1 polymer ?
#
loop_
_entity_poly.entity_id
_entity_poly.type
_entity_poly.pdbx_seq_one_letter_code
_entity_poly.pdbx_strand_id
1 'polypeptide(L)'
;MFNIDYLFIIVLFFSIIFSYFRGFIKEIFTIFTWFISFYISKKYYNYIIFIKDKKIMNFYFRKIFLLFIYFVLIFISGNSIKKYLNQKIINQYHMKNVNSILGLFFGLFKGCLIIFLFLYSLNNIDKNLYNYFLIKKKSLFFIYFNNILQKYKYIL
;
A
#
# COMPACT_ATOMS: atom_id res chain seq x y z
N MET A 1 -10.34 -23.85 14.47
CA MET A 1 -10.66 -22.43 14.79
C MET A 1 -9.61 -21.52 14.16
N PHE A 2 -9.87 -20.93 13.00
CA PHE A 2 -8.99 -19.87 12.48
C PHE A 2 -9.31 -18.56 13.22
N ASN A 3 -8.42 -18.18 14.15
CA ASN A 3 -8.46 -16.86 14.76
C ASN A 3 -7.88 -15.84 13.78
N ILE A 4 -8.47 -14.64 13.73
CA ILE A 4 -8.05 -13.57 12.80
C ILE A 4 -6.62 -13.10 13.09
N ASP A 5 -6.12 -13.33 14.30
CA ASP A 5 -4.73 -13.10 14.67
C ASP A 5 -3.74 -13.81 13.73
N TYR A 6 -4.05 -15.04 13.29
CA TYR A 6 -3.19 -15.76 12.33
C TYR A 6 -3.09 -15.04 11.00
N LEU A 7 -4.19 -14.43 10.52
CA LEU A 7 -4.19 -13.66 9.28
C LEU A 7 -3.31 -12.42 9.40
N PHE A 8 -3.37 -11.72 10.53
CA PHE A 8 -2.52 -10.55 10.79
C PHE A 8 -1.04 -10.91 10.92
N ILE A 9 -0.72 -12.01 11.60
CA ILE A 9 0.64 -12.52 11.70
C ILE A 9 1.18 -12.87 10.31
N ILE A 10 0.38 -13.53 9.47
CA ILE A 10 0.75 -13.85 8.09
C ILE A 10 1.03 -12.58 7.29
N VAL A 11 0.16 -11.57 7.36
CA VAL A 11 0.34 -10.28 6.67
C VAL A 11 1.61 -9.56 7.14
N LEU A 12 1.86 -9.51 8.46
CA LEU A 12 3.08 -8.92 9.01
C LEU A 12 4.31 -9.69 8.54
N PHE A 13 4.31 -11.01 8.67
CA PHE A 13 5.43 -11.87 8.29
C PHE A 13 5.79 -11.68 6.81
N PHE A 14 4.79 -11.70 5.92
CA PHE A 14 5.01 -11.45 4.50
C PHE A 14 5.52 -10.02 4.24
N SER A 15 4.96 -9.01 4.91
CA SER A 15 5.42 -7.63 4.75
C SER A 15 6.90 -7.50 5.12
N ILE A 16 7.31 -8.06 6.26
CA ILE A 16 8.70 -8.04 6.73
C ILE A 16 9.62 -8.75 5.74
N ILE A 17 9.28 -9.97 5.34
CA ILE A 17 10.18 -10.81 4.54
C ILE A 17 10.36 -10.25 3.12
N PHE A 18 9.28 -9.75 2.50
CA PHE A 18 9.38 -9.12 1.19
C PHE A 18 10.17 -7.81 1.25
N SER A 19 9.98 -7.00 2.30
CA SER A 19 10.72 -5.75 2.47
C SER A 19 12.21 -5.98 2.78
N TYR A 20 12.58 -7.06 3.47
CA TYR A 20 13.98 -7.46 3.67
C TYR A 20 14.68 -7.78 2.36
N PHE A 21 14.06 -8.62 1.51
CA PHE A 21 14.62 -9.02 0.23
C PHE A 21 14.70 -7.86 -0.76
N ARG A 22 13.73 -6.94 -0.73
CA ARG A 22 13.74 -5.74 -1.60
C ARG A 22 14.72 -4.68 -1.12
N GLY A 23 14.76 -4.46 0.19
CA GLY A 23 15.55 -3.44 0.87
C GLY A 23 14.84 -2.09 0.98
N PHE A 24 15.22 -1.33 2.02
CA PHE A 24 14.63 -0.04 2.41
C PHE A 24 14.56 0.99 1.28
N ILE A 25 15.65 1.18 0.54
CA ILE A 25 15.73 2.17 -0.53
C ILE A 25 14.63 1.89 -1.57
N LYS A 26 14.50 0.63 -2.01
CA LYS A 26 13.44 0.26 -2.97
C LYS A 26 12.04 0.50 -2.41
N GLU A 27 11.82 0.25 -1.12
CA GLU A 27 10.54 0.46 -0.46
C GLU A 27 10.13 1.94 -0.50
N ILE A 28 11.04 2.85 -0.10
CA ILE A 28 10.81 4.30 -0.12
C ILE A 28 10.54 4.79 -1.54
N PHE A 29 11.41 4.44 -2.49
CA PHE A 29 11.19 4.85 -3.88
C PHE A 29 9.90 4.27 -4.44
N THR A 30 9.43 3.12 -3.94
CA THR A 30 8.13 2.58 -4.36
C THR A 30 6.98 3.46 -3.93
N ILE A 31 7.02 3.97 -2.71
CA ILE A 31 6.01 4.91 -2.23
C ILE A 31 6.07 6.22 -3.03
N PHE A 32 7.27 6.77 -3.26
CA PHE A 32 7.43 7.95 -4.10
C PHE A 32 6.88 7.74 -5.52
N THR A 33 7.21 6.62 -6.17
CA THR A 33 6.67 6.33 -7.50
C THR A 33 5.15 6.18 -7.48
N TRP A 34 4.57 5.64 -6.41
CA TRP A 34 3.12 5.52 -6.30
C TRP A 34 2.45 6.91 -6.26
N PHE A 35 2.99 7.84 -5.46
CA PHE A 35 2.51 9.22 -5.41
C PHE A 35 2.72 9.97 -6.73
N ILE A 36 3.90 9.86 -7.34
CA ILE A 36 4.23 10.51 -8.62
C ILE A 36 3.34 9.98 -9.73
N SER A 37 3.16 8.66 -9.84
CA SER A 37 2.26 8.04 -10.82
C SER A 37 0.83 8.51 -10.67
N PHE A 38 0.34 8.59 -9.43
CA PHE A 38 -1.02 9.08 -9.15
C PHE A 38 -1.18 10.56 -9.54
N TYR A 39 -0.22 11.40 -9.16
CA TYR A 39 -0.22 12.83 -9.47
C TYR A 39 -0.19 13.09 -10.99
N ILE A 40 0.73 12.45 -11.70
CA ILE A 40 0.85 12.57 -13.16
C ILE A 40 -0.41 12.01 -13.83
N SER A 41 -0.91 10.84 -13.43
CA SER A 41 -2.14 10.29 -13.99
C SER A 41 -3.33 11.26 -13.84
N LYS A 42 -3.53 11.81 -12.63
CA LYS A 42 -4.60 12.80 -12.37
C LYS A 42 -4.42 14.10 -13.16
N LYS A 43 -3.19 14.53 -13.46
CA LYS A 43 -2.93 15.73 -14.26
C LYS A 43 -3.13 15.50 -15.76
N TYR A 44 -2.71 14.35 -16.26
CA TYR A 44 -2.60 14.10 -17.70
C TYR A 44 -3.74 13.27 -18.30
N TYR A 45 -4.63 12.66 -17.51
CA TYR A 45 -5.72 11.82 -18.05
C TYR A 45 -6.64 12.55 -19.05
N ASN A 46 -6.81 13.88 -18.92
CA ASN A 46 -7.65 14.67 -19.83
C ASN A 46 -7.02 14.90 -21.22
N TYR A 47 -5.69 14.91 -21.33
CA TYR A 47 -5.01 15.22 -22.59
C TYR A 47 -5.05 14.07 -23.60
N ILE A 48 -5.33 12.84 -23.15
CA ILE A 48 -5.33 11.63 -24.00
C ILE A 48 -6.75 11.11 -24.26
N ILE A 49 -7.76 11.98 -24.20
CA ILE A 49 -9.11 11.65 -24.69
C ILE A 49 -9.13 11.65 -26.24
N PHE A 50 -8.19 10.95 -26.86
CA PHE A 50 -8.17 10.65 -28.29
C PHE A 50 -9.23 9.60 -28.64
N ILE A 51 -9.58 8.71 -27.69
CA ILE A 51 -10.72 7.80 -27.81
C ILE A 51 -11.98 8.60 -27.49
N LYS A 52 -12.39 9.45 -28.44
CA LYS A 52 -13.61 10.25 -28.39
C LYS A 52 -14.80 9.51 -29.02
N ASP A 53 -14.68 8.22 -29.29
CA ASP A 53 -15.82 7.41 -29.74
C ASP A 53 -16.81 7.23 -28.59
N LYS A 54 -17.89 8.00 -28.68
CA LYS A 54 -19.00 8.06 -27.72
C LYS A 54 -19.84 6.78 -27.67
N LYS A 55 -19.58 5.79 -28.53
CA LYS A 55 -20.50 4.67 -28.80
C LYS A 55 -20.32 3.44 -27.89
N ILE A 56 -19.22 3.30 -27.14
CA ILE A 56 -18.84 2.00 -26.54
C ILE A 56 -18.80 2.01 -24.99
N MET A 57 -18.65 3.16 -24.32
CA MET A 57 -18.53 3.20 -22.85
C MET A 57 -19.11 4.44 -22.18
N ASN A 58 -19.65 4.23 -20.97
CA ASN A 58 -20.14 5.30 -20.10
C ASN A 58 -19.00 6.25 -19.69
N PHE A 59 -19.27 7.56 -19.64
CA PHE A 59 -18.25 8.61 -19.49
C PHE A 59 -17.38 8.45 -18.23
N TYR A 60 -18.00 8.04 -17.13
CA TYR A 60 -17.32 7.79 -15.85
C TYR A 60 -16.37 6.58 -15.93
N PHE A 61 -16.82 5.47 -16.52
CA PHE A 61 -16.00 4.28 -16.67
C PHE A 61 -14.75 4.56 -17.52
N ARG A 62 -14.91 5.28 -18.64
CA ARG A 62 -13.79 5.65 -19.51
C ARG A 62 -12.75 6.51 -18.78
N LYS A 63 -13.19 7.46 -17.96
CA LYS A 63 -12.28 8.31 -17.15
C LYS A 63 -11.46 7.48 -16.17
N ILE A 64 -12.14 6.60 -15.41
CA ILE A 64 -11.48 5.73 -14.42
C ILE A 64 -10.50 4.79 -15.12
N PHE A 65 -10.90 4.21 -16.26
CA PHE A 65 -10.07 3.31 -17.04
C PHE A 65 -8.80 3.99 -17.57
N LEU A 66 -8.91 5.19 -18.15
CA LEU A 66 -7.76 5.96 -18.61
C LEU A 66 -6.82 6.32 -17.45
N LEU A 67 -7.36 6.80 -16.33
CA LEU A 67 -6.56 7.12 -15.14
C LEU A 67 -5.79 5.89 -14.64
N PHE A 68 -6.43 4.73 -14.66
CA PHE A 68 -5.79 3.46 -14.28
C PHE A 68 -4.66 3.06 -15.23
N ILE A 69 -4.89 3.11 -16.56
CA ILE A 69 -3.85 2.81 -17.56
C ILE A 69 -2.64 3.72 -17.39
N TYR A 70 -2.87 5.03 -17.24
CA TYR A 70 -1.78 5.99 -17.04
C TYR A 70 -0.98 5.70 -15.79
N PHE A 71 -1.69 5.46 -14.68
CA PHE A 71 -1.06 5.11 -13.42
C PHE A 71 -0.14 3.89 -13.57
N VAL A 72 -0.62 2.82 -14.23
CA VAL A 72 0.15 1.59 -14.46
C VAL A 72 1.37 1.84 -15.34
N LEU A 73 1.23 2.55 -16.46
CA LEU A 73 2.34 2.87 -17.37
C LEU A 73 3.46 3.64 -16.64
N ILE A 74 3.09 4.69 -15.90
CA ILE A 74 4.05 5.50 -15.16
C ILE A 74 4.69 4.67 -14.04
N PHE A 75 3.90 3.86 -13.33
CA PHE A 75 4.40 3.01 -12.27
C PHE A 75 5.42 1.97 -12.77
N ILE A 76 5.16 1.34 -13.92
CA ILE A 76 6.08 0.41 -14.57
C ILE A 76 7.38 1.13 -14.94
N SER A 77 7.29 2.32 -15.56
CA SER A 77 8.48 3.11 -15.92
C SER A 77 9.32 3.50 -14.69
N GLY A 78 8.65 3.88 -13.60
CA GLY A 78 9.29 4.18 -12.32
C GLY A 78 10.00 2.98 -11.71
N ASN A 79 9.52 1.76 -11.95
CA ASN A 79 10.15 0.54 -11.45
C ASN A 79 11.52 0.26 -12.10
N SER A 80 11.67 0.58 -13.39
CA SER A 80 12.95 0.48 -14.09
C SER A 80 14.00 1.41 -13.47
N ILE A 81 13.61 2.64 -13.13
CA ILE A 81 14.47 3.64 -12.49
C ILE A 81 14.93 3.16 -11.11
N LYS A 82 14.03 2.56 -10.32
CA LYS A 82 14.38 1.98 -9.01
C LYS A 82 15.46 0.91 -9.13
N LYS A 83 15.35 0.03 -10.12
CA LYS A 83 16.32 -1.06 -10.32
C LYS A 83 17.71 -0.50 -10.56
N TYR A 84 17.81 0.53 -11.40
CA TYR A 84 19.05 1.24 -11.69
C TYR A 84 19.64 1.96 -10.47
N LEU A 85 18.83 2.75 -9.77
CA LEU A 85 19.24 3.47 -8.56
C LEU A 85 19.75 2.49 -7.49
N ASN A 86 19.04 1.38 -7.31
CA ASN A 86 19.43 0.36 -6.34
C ASN A 86 20.76 -0.30 -6.69
N GLN A 87 21.02 -0.58 -7.98
CA GLN A 87 22.30 -1.14 -8.41
C GLN A 87 23.45 -0.16 -8.16
N LYS A 88 23.27 1.13 -8.49
CA LYS A 88 24.31 2.14 -8.26
C LYS A 88 24.58 2.36 -6.77
N ILE A 89 23.54 2.67 -6.00
CA ILE A 89 23.69 3.07 -4.59
C ILE A 89 24.20 1.90 -3.74
N ILE A 90 23.66 0.70 -3.92
CA ILE A 90 24.01 -0.42 -3.02
C ILE A 90 25.36 -1.04 -3.40
N ASN A 91 25.66 -1.16 -4.69
CA ASN A 91 26.91 -1.80 -5.10
C ASN A 91 28.12 -0.89 -4.88
N GLN A 92 27.95 0.44 -4.96
CA GLN A 92 29.06 1.38 -4.74
C GLN A 92 29.45 1.53 -3.27
N TYR A 93 28.48 1.50 -2.35
CA TYR A 93 28.73 1.75 -0.93
C TYR A 93 28.79 0.47 -0.08
N HIS A 94 28.66 -0.72 -0.67
CA HIS A 94 28.59 -2.02 0.03
C HIS A 94 27.56 -2.09 1.18
N MET A 95 26.57 -1.19 1.20
CA MET A 95 25.56 -1.07 2.27
C MET A 95 24.40 -2.05 2.13
N LYS A 96 24.61 -3.22 1.49
CA LYS A 96 23.54 -4.19 1.21
C LYS A 96 22.86 -4.67 2.49
N ASN A 97 23.65 -4.98 3.52
CA ASN A 97 23.13 -5.49 4.79
C ASN A 97 22.33 -4.44 5.54
N VAL A 98 22.84 -3.21 5.63
CA VAL A 98 22.15 -2.08 6.29
C VAL A 98 20.82 -1.79 5.58
N ASN A 99 20.81 -1.76 4.24
CA ASN A 99 19.60 -1.54 3.46
C ASN A 99 18.54 -2.64 3.66
N SER A 100 18.94 -3.90 3.79
CA SER A 100 18.01 -5.00 4.06
C SER A 100 17.47 -4.96 5.50
N ILE A 101 18.30 -4.62 6.50
CA ILE A 101 17.87 -4.48 7.90
C ILE A 101 16.88 -3.33 8.06
N LEU A 102 17.18 -2.16 7.48
CA LEU A 102 16.22 -1.04 7.45
C LEU A 102 14.93 -1.43 6.70
N GLY A 103 15.05 -2.32 5.71
CA GLY A 103 13.91 -2.91 5.00
C GLY A 103 13.00 -3.73 5.93
N LEU A 104 13.54 -4.43 6.93
CA LEU A 104 12.72 -5.15 7.93
C LEU A 104 11.85 -4.20 8.73
N PHE A 105 12.44 -3.13 9.28
CA PHE A 105 11.70 -2.13 10.07
C PHE A 105 10.64 -1.43 9.22
N PHE A 106 10.96 -1.15 7.96
CA PHE A 106 10.00 -0.56 7.04
C PHE A 106 8.86 -1.53 6.68
N GLY A 107 9.17 -2.80 6.48
CA GLY A 107 8.19 -3.86 6.24
C GLY A 107 7.27 -4.08 7.44
N LEU A 108 7.81 -4.03 8.66
CA LEU A 108 7.02 -4.04 9.90
C LEU A 108 6.03 -2.88 9.93
N PHE A 109 6.52 -1.66 9.73
CA PHE A 109 5.69 -0.46 9.71
C PHE A 109 4.57 -0.54 8.67
N LYS A 110 4.90 -0.96 7.45
CA LYS A 110 3.94 -1.15 6.35
C LYS A 110 2.91 -2.24 6.68
N GLY A 111 3.33 -3.35 7.28
CA GLY A 111 2.41 -4.42 7.69
C GLY A 111 1.41 -3.93 8.73
N CYS A 112 1.88 -3.17 9.73
CA CYS A 112 1.02 -2.51 10.71
C CYS A 112 0.04 -1.53 10.05
N LEU A 113 0.50 -0.72 9.08
CA LEU A 113 -0.36 0.18 8.31
C LEU A 113 -1.45 -0.57 7.54
N ILE A 114 -1.13 -1.69 6.90
CA ILE A 114 -2.09 -2.50 6.15
C ILE A 114 -3.19 -3.04 7.09
N ILE A 115 -2.80 -3.56 8.26
CA ILE A 115 -3.76 -4.06 9.27
C ILE A 115 -4.64 -2.92 9.78
N PHE A 116 -4.04 -1.76 10.09
CA PHE A 116 -4.78 -0.58 10.52
C PHE A 116 -5.82 -0.13 9.49
N LEU A 117 -5.41 0.00 8.22
CA LEU A 117 -6.31 0.40 7.12
C LEU A 117 -7.44 -0.62 6.91
N PHE A 118 -7.15 -1.91 7.03
CA PHE A 118 -8.15 -2.96 6.95
C PHE A 118 -9.20 -2.85 8.06
N LEU A 119 -8.75 -2.69 9.31
CA LEU A 119 -9.65 -2.53 10.47
C LEU A 119 -10.46 -1.24 10.39
N TYR A 120 -9.84 -0.14 9.96
CA TYR A 120 -10.51 1.13 9.73
C TYR A 120 -11.61 1.01 8.67
N SER A 121 -11.29 0.36 7.54
CA SER A 121 -12.24 0.10 6.46
C SER A 121 -13.41 -0.75 6.95
N LEU A 122 -13.15 -1.84 7.68
CA LEU A 122 -14.20 -2.68 8.27
C LEU A 122 -15.11 -1.90 9.23
N ASN A 123 -14.55 -1.04 10.08
CA ASN A 123 -15.33 -0.21 11.00
C ASN A 123 -16.23 0.79 10.25
N ASN A 124 -15.77 1.32 9.12
CA ASN A 124 -16.53 2.29 8.33
C ASN A 124 -17.63 1.65 7.49
N ILE A 125 -17.41 0.44 6.97
CA ILE A 125 -18.38 -0.27 6.12
C ILE A 125 -19.43 -0.97 6.99
N ASP A 126 -19.01 -1.81 7.95
CA ASP A 126 -19.91 -2.68 8.72
C ASP A 126 -19.54 -2.72 10.22
N LYS A 127 -20.08 -1.75 10.98
CA LYS A 127 -19.87 -1.65 12.43
C LYS A 127 -20.28 -2.92 13.21
N ASN A 128 -21.32 -3.61 12.75
CA ASN A 128 -21.78 -4.85 13.39
C ASN A 128 -20.75 -5.98 13.26
N LEU A 129 -20.15 -6.11 12.08
CA LEU A 129 -19.09 -7.08 11.80
C LEU A 129 -17.81 -6.75 12.60
N TYR A 130 -17.48 -5.46 12.67
CA TYR A 130 -16.38 -4.94 13.49
C TYR A 130 -16.55 -5.28 14.98
N ASN A 131 -17.74 -5.04 15.54
CA ASN A 131 -18.05 -5.34 16.94
C ASN A 131 -18.07 -6.84 17.24
N TYR A 132 -18.51 -7.67 16.28
CA TYR A 132 -18.41 -9.13 16.39
C TYR A 132 -16.95 -9.59 16.57
N PHE A 133 -16.02 -9.02 15.81
CA PHE A 133 -14.61 -9.35 15.92
C PHE A 133 -13.96 -8.78 17.20
N LEU A 134 -14.37 -7.59 17.67
CA LEU A 134 -13.93 -7.03 18.96
C LEU A 134 -14.34 -7.89 20.16
N ILE A 135 -15.65 -8.10 20.30
CA ILE A 135 -16.23 -8.58 21.54
C ILE A 135 -16.20 -10.11 21.61
N LYS A 136 -16.43 -10.78 20.48
CA LYS A 136 -16.68 -12.22 20.45
C LYS A 136 -15.44 -13.07 20.16
N LYS A 137 -14.47 -12.54 19.40
CA LYS A 137 -13.24 -13.27 19.04
C LYS A 137 -12.00 -12.92 19.88
N LYS A 138 -12.06 -11.92 20.78
CA LYS A 138 -10.95 -11.51 21.70
C LYS A 138 -9.55 -11.55 21.05
N SER A 139 -9.42 -10.99 19.85
CA SER A 139 -8.13 -10.93 19.15
C SER A 139 -7.21 -9.90 19.83
N LEU A 140 -6.00 -10.34 20.20
CA LEU A 140 -4.99 -9.51 20.87
C LEU A 140 -4.55 -8.32 19.98
N PHE A 141 -4.34 -8.58 18.70
CA PHE A 141 -4.00 -7.54 17.71
C PHE A 141 -5.15 -6.55 17.52
N PHE A 142 -6.39 -7.04 17.49
CA PHE A 142 -7.56 -6.19 17.31
C PHE A 142 -7.72 -5.20 18.45
N ILE A 143 -7.51 -5.62 19.70
CA ILE A 143 -7.56 -4.75 20.88
C ILE A 143 -6.51 -3.65 20.79
N TYR A 144 -5.26 -4.01 20.45
CA TYR A 144 -4.16 -3.04 20.33
C TYR A 144 -4.44 -1.98 19.24
N PHE A 145 -4.85 -2.41 18.04
CA PHE A 145 -5.17 -1.49 16.95
C PHE A 145 -6.46 -0.70 17.18
N ASN A 146 -7.45 -1.24 17.88
CA ASN A 146 -8.66 -0.49 18.26
C ASN A 146 -8.33 0.68 19.19
N ASN A 147 -7.44 0.50 20.18
CA ASN A 147 -7.00 1.59 21.04
C ASN A 147 -6.35 2.73 20.24
N ILE A 148 -5.57 2.37 19.22
CA ILE A 148 -4.98 3.34 18.28
C ILE A 148 -6.08 4.03 17.47
N LEU A 149 -7.01 3.28 16.87
CA LEU A 149 -8.12 3.82 16.08
C LEU A 149 -9.00 4.78 16.88
N GLN A 150 -9.36 4.44 18.11
CA GLN A 150 -10.15 5.32 18.99
C GLN A 150 -9.43 6.62 19.30
N LYS A 151 -8.10 6.59 19.45
CA LYS A 151 -7.29 7.80 19.67
C LYS A 151 -7.31 8.74 18.46
N TYR A 152 -7.33 8.19 17.24
CA TYR A 152 -7.37 8.98 16.00
C TYR A 152 -8.78 9.36 15.52
N LYS A 153 -9.83 8.75 16.06
CA LYS A 153 -11.24 9.06 15.75
C LYS A 153 -11.67 10.48 16.14
N TYR A 154 -10.87 11.19 16.94
CA TYR A 154 -11.11 12.57 17.36
C TYR A 154 -10.28 13.62 16.58
N ILE A 155 -9.44 13.18 15.64
CA ILE A 155 -8.50 14.05 14.90
C ILE A 155 -8.88 14.17 13.40
N LEU A 156 -9.73 13.27 12.90
CA LEU A 156 -10.32 13.29 11.55
C LEU A 156 -11.82 13.55 11.64
#